data_AF-A0A7S2YQP8-F1
#
_entry.id   AF-A0A7S2YQP8-F1
#
_cell.length_a   1.000
_cell.length_b   1.000
_cell.length_c   1.000
_cell.angle_alpha   90.00
_cell.angle_beta   90.00
_cell.angle_gamma   90.00
#
_symmetry.space_group_name_H-M   'P 1'
#
loop_
_entity.id
_entity.type
_entity.pdbx_description
1 polymer ?
#
loop_
_entity_poly.entity_id
_entity_poly.type
_entity_poly.pdbx_seq_one_letter_code
_entity_poly.pdbx_strand_id
1 'polypeptide(L)'
;KETCFPVDSQVTLQGLQRSPELNGRKGIVRSGLWTGSRQNVYLPDLQKYVMVKPDNLTWSSSSSKSFEQLSVAELKRILQTKDLTITQAQMRGMDKEELIERVRDLTTYHDISFQFMHKKEK
;
A
#
# COMPACT_ATOMS: atom_id res chain seq x y z
N LYS A 1 -8.56 19.72 8.39
CA LYS A 1 -7.56 19.40 7.34
C LYS A 1 -8.30 18.56 6.30
N GLU A 2 -8.55 19.10 5.11
CA GLU A 2 -9.18 18.33 4.02
C GLU A 2 -8.13 17.39 3.43
N THR A 3 -8.06 16.16 3.96
CA THR A 3 -7.12 15.13 3.48
C THR A 3 -7.66 14.51 2.20
N CYS A 4 -7.39 15.13 1.06
CA CYS A 4 -7.71 14.53 -0.24
C CYS A 4 -6.74 13.37 -0.52
N PHE A 5 -7.27 12.22 -0.94
CA PHE A 5 -6.45 11.11 -1.43
C PHE A 5 -6.18 11.29 -2.94
N PRO A 6 -4.97 11.02 -3.44
CA PRO A 6 -4.66 11.07 -4.87
C PRO A 6 -5.49 10.04 -5.65
N VAL A 7 -5.73 10.32 -6.93
CA VAL A 7 -6.28 9.32 -7.86
C VAL A 7 -5.34 8.10 -7.91
N ASP A 8 -5.93 6.92 -8.09
CA ASP A 8 -5.33 5.59 -8.04
C ASP A 8 -4.73 5.17 -6.68
N SER A 9 -4.97 5.95 -5.63
CA SER A 9 -4.57 5.56 -4.27
C SER A 9 -5.47 4.45 -3.72
N GLN A 10 -4.85 3.49 -3.02
CA GLN A 10 -5.56 2.45 -2.28
C GLN A 10 -5.97 2.96 -0.91
N VAL A 11 -7.27 2.91 -0.64
CA VAL A 11 -7.88 3.38 0.60
C VAL A 11 -8.78 2.31 1.20
N THR A 12 -8.97 2.37 2.52
CA THR A 12 -9.92 1.54 3.24
C THR A 12 -11.05 2.44 3.74
N LEU A 13 -12.28 1.99 3.51
CA LEU A 13 -13.48 2.70 3.94
C LEU A 13 -13.70 2.47 5.44
N GLN A 14 -13.98 3.53 6.20
CA GLN A 14 -14.29 3.43 7.62
C GLN A 14 -15.27 4.51 8.08
N GLY A 15 -15.94 4.28 9.21
CA GLY A 15 -16.83 5.27 9.83
C GLY A 15 -18.09 5.62 9.02
N LEU A 16 -18.46 4.84 8.02
CA LEU A 16 -19.70 5.03 7.25
C LEU A 16 -20.89 4.65 8.13
N GLN A 17 -21.72 5.64 8.49
CA GLN A 17 -22.93 5.42 9.28
C GLN A 17 -24.12 4.96 8.43
N ARG A 18 -24.21 5.43 7.18
CA ARG A 18 -25.32 5.10 6.27
C ARG A 18 -25.19 3.72 5.60
N SER A 19 -23.97 3.22 5.50
CA SER A 19 -23.67 1.94 4.85
C SER A 19 -22.54 1.26 5.62
N PRO A 20 -22.82 0.81 6.86
CA PRO A 20 -21.82 0.17 7.69
C PRO A 20 -21.27 -1.11 7.06
N GLU A 21 -22.01 -1.76 6.15
CA GLU A 21 -21.55 -2.95 5.41
C GLU A 21 -20.36 -2.68 4.46
N LEU A 22 -20.03 -1.41 4.23
CA LEU A 22 -18.88 -0.99 3.42
C LEU A 22 -17.64 -0.69 4.26
N ASN A 23 -17.76 -0.56 5.59
CA ASN A 23 -16.61 -0.34 6.46
C ASN A 23 -15.68 -1.56 6.45
N GLY A 24 -14.38 -1.31 6.42
CA GLY A 24 -13.34 -2.34 6.32
C GLY A 24 -13.05 -2.79 4.88
N ARG A 25 -13.84 -2.35 3.88
CA ARG A 25 -13.58 -2.68 2.47
C ARG A 25 -12.46 -1.82 1.89
N LYS A 26 -11.69 -2.43 0.98
CA LYS A 26 -10.64 -1.75 0.23
C LYS A 26 -11.20 -1.18 -1.06
N GLY A 27 -10.72 -0.01 -1.42
CA GLY A 27 -11.11 0.68 -2.64
C GLY A 27 -9.96 1.44 -3.26
N ILE A 28 -10.16 1.82 -4.53
CA ILE A 28 -9.20 2.60 -5.32
C ILE A 28 -9.85 3.94 -5.63
N VAL A 29 -9.20 5.03 -5.28
CA VAL A 29 -9.68 6.37 -5.60
C VAL A 29 -9.63 6.56 -7.12
N ARG A 30 -10.75 6.84 -7.77
CA ARG A 30 -10.83 7.05 -9.22
C ARG A 30 -11.09 8.49 -9.61
N SER A 31 -11.43 9.36 -8.65
CA SER A 31 -11.58 10.78 -8.91
C SER A 31 -10.95 11.64 -7.81
N GLY A 32 -10.33 12.74 -8.24
CA GLY A 32 -9.91 13.82 -7.35
C GLY A 32 -11.12 14.53 -6.74
N LEU A 33 -10.86 15.37 -5.74
CA LEU A 33 -11.88 16.14 -5.03
C LEU A 33 -12.20 17.39 -5.86
N TRP A 34 -13.11 17.26 -6.85
CA TRP A 34 -13.29 18.32 -7.85
C TRP A 34 -14.36 19.37 -7.49
N THR A 35 -15.45 19.00 -6.82
CA THR A 35 -16.61 19.93 -6.63
C THR A 35 -17.46 19.65 -5.39
N GLY A 36 -17.03 18.77 -4.51
CA GLY A 36 -17.76 18.46 -3.28
C GLY A 36 -16.90 17.56 -2.42
N SER A 37 -17.06 17.63 -1.10
CA SER A 37 -16.23 16.99 -0.09
C SER A 37 -16.23 15.44 -0.10
N ARG A 38 -16.43 14.79 -1.25
CA ARG A 38 -16.49 13.34 -1.44
C ARG A 38 -15.64 12.94 -2.64
N GLN A 39 -14.97 11.80 -2.50
CA GLN A 39 -14.17 11.19 -3.56
C GLN A 39 -14.87 9.95 -4.09
N ASN A 40 -14.73 9.70 -5.39
CA ASN A 40 -15.22 8.49 -5.99
C ASN A 40 -14.21 7.37 -5.77
N VAL A 41 -14.63 6.35 -5.04
CA VAL A 41 -13.81 5.18 -4.71
C VAL A 41 -14.44 3.96 -5.36
N TYR A 42 -13.65 3.26 -6.15
CA TYR A 42 -14.02 2.00 -6.76
C TYR A 42 -13.74 0.87 -5.77
N LEU A 43 -14.78 0.11 -5.42
CA LEU A 43 -14.69 -1.10 -4.61
C LEU A 43 -14.60 -2.31 -5.56
N PRO A 44 -13.40 -2.90 -5.77
CA PRO A 44 -13.25 -4.04 -6.67
C PRO A 44 -14.05 -5.25 -6.20
N ASP A 45 -14.18 -5.46 -4.88
CA ASP A 45 -14.93 -6.58 -4.29
C ASP A 45 -16.42 -6.56 -4.66
N LEU A 46 -16.98 -5.37 -4.89
CA LEU A 46 -18.39 -5.18 -5.24
C LEU A 46 -18.57 -4.74 -6.70
N GLN A 47 -17.47 -4.56 -7.43
CA GLN A 47 -17.42 -3.92 -8.75
C GLN A 47 -18.24 -2.62 -8.82
N LYS A 48 -18.22 -1.83 -7.73
CA LYS A 48 -19.10 -0.67 -7.56
C LYS A 48 -18.31 0.58 -7.20
N TYR A 49 -18.79 1.72 -7.71
CA TYR A 49 -18.30 3.04 -7.36
C TYR A 49 -19.09 3.62 -6.19
N VAL A 50 -18.40 4.18 -5.20
CA VAL A 50 -19.01 4.82 -4.04
C VAL A 50 -18.40 6.19 -3.82
N MET A 51 -19.27 7.18 -3.60
CA MET A 51 -18.86 8.53 -3.26
C MET A 51 -18.80 8.68 -1.74
N VAL A 52 -17.58 8.73 -1.21
CA VAL A 52 -17.32 8.77 0.24
C VAL A 52 -16.50 9.98 0.61
N LYS A 53 -16.74 10.54 1.80
CA LYS A 53 -15.95 11.67 2.29
C LYS A 53 -14.51 11.21 2.55
N PRO A 54 -13.51 12.08 2.37
CA PRO A 54 -12.13 11.77 2.74
C PRO A 54 -12.00 11.41 4.23
N ASP A 55 -12.81 11.99 5.13
CA ASP A 55 -12.87 11.59 6.55
C ASP A 55 -13.24 10.12 6.78
N ASN A 56 -13.99 9.54 5.84
CA ASN A 56 -14.39 8.14 5.86
C ASN A 56 -13.39 7.23 5.13
N LEU A 57 -12.23 7.76 4.75
CA LEU A 57 -11.18 7.05 4.06
C LEU A 57 -9.92 7.05 4.91
N THR A 58 -9.26 5.91 4.93
CA THR A 58 -7.91 5.78 5.45
C THR A 58 -7.00 5.25 4.38
N TRP A 59 -5.73 5.61 4.45
CA TRP A 59 -4.71 4.91 3.67
C TRP A 59 -4.84 3.43 3.96
N SER A 60 -4.99 2.61 2.91
CA SER A 60 -4.87 1.17 3.06
C SER A 60 -3.41 0.85 3.34
N SER A 61 -2.98 1.05 4.58
CA SER A 61 -1.68 0.64 5.11
C SER A 61 -1.53 -0.89 5.11
N SER A 62 -2.55 -1.63 4.67
CA SER A 62 -2.46 -3.06 4.31
C SER A 62 -1.61 -3.36 3.07
N SER A 63 -0.87 -2.39 2.50
CA SER A 63 0.37 -2.75 1.78
C SER A 63 1.47 -3.24 2.73
N SER A 64 1.24 -3.25 4.04
CA SER A 64 1.87 -4.20 4.97
C SER A 64 1.25 -5.58 4.79
N LYS A 65 1.20 -6.12 3.55
CA LYS A 65 1.19 -7.58 3.44
C LYS A 65 2.47 -7.99 4.16
N SER A 66 2.35 -8.71 5.28
CA SER A 66 3.52 -9.36 5.87
C SER A 66 4.24 -10.07 4.73
N PHE A 67 5.56 -9.99 4.69
CA PHE A 67 6.34 -10.59 3.60
C PHE A 67 5.98 -12.08 3.38
N GLU A 68 5.53 -12.74 4.44
CA GLU A 68 4.98 -14.10 4.48
C GLU A 68 3.73 -14.34 3.61
N GLN A 69 2.90 -13.30 3.41
CA GLN A 69 1.69 -13.31 2.58
C GLN A 69 1.96 -12.97 1.11
N LEU A 70 3.16 -12.50 0.77
CA LEU A 70 3.54 -12.23 -0.60
C LEU A 70 3.87 -13.55 -1.32
N SER A 71 3.42 -13.63 -2.57
CA SER A 71 3.80 -14.74 -3.43
C SER A 71 5.28 -14.65 -3.82
N VAL A 72 5.91 -15.79 -4.12
CA VAL A 72 7.30 -15.86 -4.62
C VAL A 72 7.52 -14.91 -5.80
N ALA A 73 6.54 -14.76 -6.69
CA ALA A 73 6.58 -13.83 -7.81
C ALA A 73 6.56 -12.35 -7.36
N GLU A 74 5.77 -12.01 -6.34
CA GLU A 74 5.73 -10.65 -5.78
C GLU A 74 7.06 -10.32 -5.08
N LEU A 75 7.60 -11.25 -4.29
CA LEU A 75 8.90 -11.10 -3.62
C LEU A 75 10.04 -10.89 -4.63
N LYS A 76 10.09 -11.69 -5.70
CA LYS A 76 11.07 -11.53 -6.78
C LYS A 76 10.96 -10.18 -7.47
N ARG A 77 9.74 -9.70 -7.72
CA ARG A 77 9.50 -8.39 -8.33
C ARG A 77 9.97 -7.25 -7.43
N ILE A 78 9.76 -7.37 -6.12
CA ILE A 78 10.26 -6.40 -5.13
C ILE A 78 11.79 -6.42 -5.10
N LEU A 79 12.43 -7.59 -5.05
CA LEU A 79 13.89 -7.71 -5.12
C LEU A 79 14.45 -7.11 -6.41
N GLN A 80 13.86 -7.40 -7.56
CA GLN A 80 14.30 -6.84 -8.84
C GLN A 80 14.18 -5.32 -8.88
N THR A 81 13.18 -4.75 -8.21
CA THR A 81 12.97 -3.29 -8.16
C THR A 81 13.93 -2.61 -7.17
N LYS A 82 14.23 -3.27 -6.05
CA LYS A 82 15.04 -2.71 -4.96
C LYS A 82 16.52 -3.03 -5.03
N ASP A 83 16.88 -4.14 -5.66
CA ASP A 83 18.23 -4.66 -5.82
C ASP A 83 18.47 -4.99 -7.29
N LEU A 84 18.95 -3.99 -8.03
CA LEU A 84 19.27 -4.08 -9.46
C LEU A 84 20.47 -5.02 -9.74
N THR A 85 21.16 -5.51 -8.71
CA THR A 85 22.33 -6.40 -8.84
C THR A 85 21.95 -7.88 -8.85
N ILE A 86 20.75 -8.21 -8.35
CA ILE A 86 20.23 -9.58 -8.38
C ILE A 86 19.85 -9.99 -9.80
N THR A 87 20.44 -11.10 -10.26
CA THR A 87 20.14 -11.68 -11.57
C THR A 87 19.00 -12.71 -11.48
N GLN A 88 18.28 -12.91 -12.60
CA GLN A 88 17.19 -13.89 -12.71
C GLN A 88 17.64 -15.33 -12.36
N ALA A 89 18.91 -15.66 -12.61
CA ALA A 89 19.49 -16.95 -12.26
C ALA A 89 19.59 -17.13 -10.74
N GLN A 90 20.02 -16.10 -10.01
CA GLN A 90 20.06 -16.11 -8.54
C GLN A 90 18.66 -16.21 -7.94
N MET A 91 17.66 -15.51 -8.51
CA MET A 91 16.27 -15.60 -8.06
C MET A 91 15.62 -16.96 -8.33
N ARG A 92 16.11 -17.75 -9.30
CA ARG A 92 15.57 -19.07 -9.61
C ARG A 92 15.99 -20.14 -8.60
N GLY A 93 17.12 -19.95 -7.93
CA GLY A 93 17.63 -20.87 -6.90
C GLY A 93 17.16 -20.55 -5.47
N MET A 94 16.57 -19.37 -5.22
CA MET A 94 16.13 -18.97 -3.88
C MET A 94 14.76 -19.52 -3.52
N ASP A 95 14.66 -20.01 -2.29
CA ASP A 95 13.41 -20.43 -1.67
C ASP A 95 12.58 -19.24 -1.18
N LYS A 96 11.29 -19.48 -0.87
CA LYS A 96 10.37 -18.43 -0.41
C LYS A 96 10.89 -17.69 0.82
N GLU A 97 11.52 -18.41 1.75
CA GLU A 97 12.06 -17.84 2.99
C GLU A 97 13.26 -16.93 2.73
N GLU A 98 14.20 -17.35 1.88
CA GLU A 98 15.35 -16.51 1.47
C GLU A 98 14.89 -15.23 0.75
N LEU A 99 13.84 -15.32 -0.08
CA LEU A 99 13.26 -14.17 -0.75
C LEU A 99 12.63 -13.19 0.26
N ILE A 100 11.99 -13.69 1.32
CA ILE A 100 11.42 -12.87 2.39
C ILE A 100 12.53 -12.16 3.16
N GLU A 101 13.57 -12.89 3.56
CA GLU A 101 14.71 -12.36 4.32
C GLU A 101 15.40 -11.25 3.54
N ARG A 102 15.67 -11.46 2.25
CA ARG A 102 16.33 -10.44 1.42
C ARG A 102 15.47 -9.20 1.22
N VAL A 103 14.16 -9.36 1.02
CA VAL A 103 13.24 -8.21 0.93
C VAL A 103 13.18 -7.47 2.27
N ARG A 104 13.24 -8.18 3.40
CA ARG A 104 13.26 -7.61 4.74
C ARG A 104 14.53 -6.80 4.97
N ASP A 105 15.71 -7.29 4.61
CA ASP A 105 16.96 -6.53 4.73
C ASP A 105 16.92 -5.24 3.90
N LEU A 106 16.45 -5.31 2.66
CA LEU A 106 16.35 -4.15 1.76
C LEU A 106 15.32 -3.11 2.23
N THR A 107 14.25 -3.55 2.89
CA THR A 107 13.23 -2.65 3.45
C THR A 107 13.67 -2.04 4.77
N THR A 108 14.32 -2.83 5.62
CA THR A 108 14.86 -2.39 6.92
C THR A 108 15.94 -1.34 6.71
N TYR A 109 16.81 -1.49 5.71
CA TYR A 109 17.84 -0.50 5.38
C TYR A 109 17.28 0.88 4.99
N HIS A 110 16.11 0.91 4.35
CA HIS A 110 15.45 2.14 3.93
C HIS A 110 14.69 2.84 5.07
N ASP A 111 14.16 2.07 6.02
CA ASP A 111 13.51 2.58 7.24
C ASP A 111 14.55 3.19 8.20
N ILE A 112 15.71 2.54 8.33
CA ILE A 112 16.84 3.05 9.11
C ILE A 112 17.37 4.36 8.50
N SER A 113 17.51 4.45 7.18
CA SER A 113 17.96 5.71 6.54
C SER A 113 16.99 6.89 6.77
N PHE A 114 15.69 6.63 6.87
CA PHE A 114 14.70 7.66 7.23
C PHE A 114 14.75 8.05 8.71
N GLN A 115 15.02 7.11 9.63
CA GLN A 115 15.22 7.44 11.04
C GLN A 115 16.51 8.22 11.30
N PHE A 116 17.60 7.92 10.59
CA PHE A 116 18.88 8.60 10.80
C PHE A 116 18.94 10.00 10.16
N MET A 117 18.06 10.33 9.20
CA MET A 117 17.98 11.68 8.61
C MET A 117 17.29 12.72 9.51
N HIS A 118 16.56 12.33 10.56
CA HIS A 118 15.94 13.26 11.50
C HIS A 118 16.73 13.50 12.80
N LYS A 119 17.96 12.98 12.91
CA LYS A 119 18.79 13.14 14.11
C LYS A 119 20.13 13.84 13.84
N LYS A 120 20.07 14.97 13.13
CA LYS A 120 21.10 16.00 13.20
C LYS A 120 20.48 17.38 13.37
N GLU A 121 20.01 17.64 14.57
CA GLU A 121 20.02 18.99 15.13
C GLU A 121 20.10 18.86 16.66
N LYS A 122 21.31 19.03 17.17
CA LYS A 122 21.65 19.71 18.41
C LYS A 122 23.15 19.97 18.43
#